data_AF-A0A3Q7H8S1-F1
#
_entry.id   AF-A0A3Q7H8S1-F1
#
_cell.length_a   1.000
_cell.length_b   1.000
_cell.length_c   1.000
_cell.angle_alpha   90.00
_cell.angle_beta   90.00
_cell.angle_gamma   90.00
#
_symmetry.space_group_name_H-M   'P 1'
#
loop_
_entity.id
_entity.type
_entity.pdbx_description
1 polymer ?
#
loop_
_entity_poly.entity_id
_entity_poly.type
_entity_poly.pdbx_seq_one_letter_code
_entity_poly.pdbx_strand_id
1 'polypeptide(L)'
;MSSPRTWPLIMFGNGVVGILLEVTNKWERWPYTKRVHHYALYEDVGCEIFEDLFQCGLILGIKQPKLEMILPDRAYAFFYHTYKAQKENMPLLDKILAERASLFDYELIVEDTGKRLLAFGKFASRAGMIDFLRGLGLWYLNHGYSTPFLSFGSSYMYSSLAAAKAAMISVDEQIATKGLPSGICSLVFVFTGFGNGTVYSNLGSLISVH
;
A
#
# COMPACT_ATOMS: atom_id res chain seq x y z
N MET A 1 -33.27 18.73 8.41
CA MET A 1 -32.29 18.10 9.32
C MET A 1 -31.65 16.93 8.58
N SER A 2 -30.48 17.14 7.99
CA SER A 2 -29.74 16.11 7.26
C SER A 2 -28.98 15.22 8.24
N SER A 3 -29.19 13.91 8.16
CA SER A 3 -28.45 12.89 8.91
C SER A 3 -26.92 13.10 8.79
N PRO A 4 -26.15 13.04 9.89
CA PRO A 4 -24.69 13.10 9.83
C PRO A 4 -24.16 11.88 9.05
N ARG A 5 -23.20 12.12 8.16
CA ARG A 5 -22.56 11.07 7.35
C ARG A 5 -21.69 10.20 8.26
N THR A 6 -21.99 8.91 8.34
CA THR A 6 -21.34 7.95 9.23
C THR A 6 -20.19 7.18 8.58
N TRP A 7 -19.17 6.83 9.37
CA TRP A 7 -17.88 6.29 8.93
C TRP A 7 -17.48 5.07 9.78
N PRO A 8 -17.32 3.85 9.23
CA PRO A 8 -16.96 2.70 10.04
C PRO A 8 -15.45 2.63 10.33
N LEU A 9 -15.15 2.59 11.61
CA LEU A 9 -13.83 2.71 12.22
C LEU A 9 -13.66 1.66 13.30
N ILE A 10 -12.41 1.37 13.66
CA ILE A 10 -12.04 0.28 14.55
C ILE A 10 -11.26 0.89 15.72
N MET A 11 -11.67 0.59 16.95
CA MET A 11 -11.02 1.03 18.19
C MET A 11 -10.21 -0.10 18.85
N PHE A 12 -9.08 0.26 19.48
CA PHE A 12 -8.27 -0.65 20.30
C PHE A 12 -8.21 -0.21 21.77
N GLY A 13 -8.86 -0.94 22.68
CA GLY A 13 -8.58 -0.92 24.13
C GLY A 13 -8.66 0.44 24.85
N ASN A 14 -8.09 0.49 26.07
CA ASN A 14 -8.24 1.56 27.08
C ASN A 14 -7.69 2.96 26.73
N GLY A 15 -7.38 3.21 25.45
CA GLY A 15 -7.13 4.53 24.89
C GLY A 15 -7.77 4.58 23.51
N VAL A 16 -8.68 5.52 23.27
CA VAL A 16 -9.50 5.51 22.06
C VAL A 16 -8.67 5.88 20.83
N VAL A 17 -8.23 4.87 20.09
CA VAL A 17 -7.51 4.99 18.81
C VAL A 17 -8.46 4.65 17.67
N GLY A 18 -8.81 5.63 16.84
CA GLY A 18 -9.60 5.40 15.62
C GLY A 18 -8.70 5.11 14.44
N ILE A 19 -9.04 4.12 13.61
CA ILE A 19 -8.30 3.84 12.37
C ILE A 19 -9.10 4.28 11.13
N LEU A 20 -8.61 5.31 10.44
CA LEU A 20 -9.05 5.80 9.14
C LEU A 20 -8.29 5.11 7.99
N LEU A 21 -8.87 4.08 7.38
CA LEU A 21 -8.12 3.17 6.49
C LEU A 21 -8.25 3.36 4.96
N GLU A 22 -9.01 4.32 4.40
CA GLU A 22 -8.92 4.67 2.95
C GLU A 22 -9.42 6.10 2.64
N VAL A 23 -8.87 7.00 1.78
CA VAL A 23 -8.16 7.10 0.47
C VAL A 23 -8.96 7.14 -0.85
N THR A 24 -10.25 7.41 -0.86
CA THR A 24 -10.82 7.88 -2.14
C THR A 24 -11.54 9.20 -1.98
N ASN A 25 -11.22 10.13 -2.88
CA ASN A 25 -12.03 11.32 -3.16
C ASN A 25 -13.43 10.94 -3.71
N LYS A 26 -13.98 9.77 -3.34
CA LYS A 26 -15.28 9.25 -3.74
C LYS A 26 -16.00 8.64 -2.54
N TRP A 27 -17.31 8.80 -2.57
CA TRP A 27 -18.26 8.34 -1.57
C TRP A 27 -18.44 6.84 -1.72
N GLU A 28 -18.03 6.04 -0.74
CA GLU A 28 -18.44 4.63 -0.65
C GLU A 28 -19.29 4.43 0.60
N ARG A 29 -20.50 3.95 0.35
CA ARG A 29 -21.51 3.64 1.35
C ARG A 29 -21.25 2.20 1.81
N TRP A 30 -21.54 1.92 3.08
CA TRP A 30 -21.58 0.57 3.62
C TRP A 30 -22.32 -0.42 2.70
N PRO A 31 -21.80 -1.66 2.50
CA PRO A 31 -20.57 -2.23 3.04
C PRO A 31 -19.29 -1.83 2.27
N TYR A 32 -18.15 -1.77 2.98
CA TYR A 32 -16.84 -1.44 2.41
C TYR A 32 -16.23 -2.64 1.68
N THR A 33 -16.03 -2.54 0.37
CA THR A 33 -15.62 -3.66 -0.50
C THR A 33 -14.15 -3.64 -0.93
N LYS A 34 -13.40 -2.58 -0.61
CA LYS A 34 -11.99 -2.40 -1.05
C LYS A 34 -10.92 -2.85 -0.04
N ARG A 35 -11.31 -3.18 1.19
CA ARG A 35 -10.38 -3.63 2.24
C ARG A 35 -10.02 -5.10 2.05
N VAL A 36 -8.74 -5.42 2.23
CA VAL A 36 -8.25 -6.82 2.29
C VAL A 36 -8.68 -7.51 3.59
N HIS A 37 -8.84 -6.75 4.68
CA HIS A 37 -9.32 -7.25 5.97
C HIS A 37 -10.76 -6.83 6.23
N HIS A 38 -11.63 -7.82 6.45
CA HIS A 38 -13.04 -7.62 6.80
C HIS A 38 -13.22 -7.28 8.28
N TYR A 39 -14.36 -6.69 8.63
CA TYR A 39 -14.73 -6.29 10.00
C TYR A 39 -14.61 -7.42 11.02
N ALA A 40 -15.03 -8.63 10.64
CA ALA A 40 -14.91 -9.82 11.48
C ALA A 40 -13.48 -10.03 12.02
N LEU A 41 -12.44 -9.77 11.22
CA LEU A 41 -11.05 -9.93 11.66
C LEU A 41 -10.64 -8.92 12.74
N TYR A 42 -11.30 -7.76 12.80
CA TYR A 42 -11.06 -6.76 13.83
C TYR A 42 -11.85 -7.09 15.10
N GLU A 43 -13.10 -7.51 14.96
CA GLU A 43 -13.92 -7.99 16.08
C GLU A 43 -13.28 -9.21 16.75
N ASP A 44 -12.72 -10.13 15.98
CA ASP A 44 -12.02 -11.33 16.46
C ASP A 44 -10.81 -11.00 17.36
N VAL A 45 -10.16 -9.86 17.14
CA VAL A 45 -9.03 -9.39 17.98
C VAL A 45 -9.48 -8.43 19.08
N GLY A 46 -10.79 -8.33 19.32
CA GLY A 46 -11.40 -7.55 20.39
C GLY A 46 -11.57 -6.07 20.07
N CYS A 47 -11.53 -5.69 18.78
CA CYS A 47 -11.83 -4.32 18.41
C CYS A 47 -13.32 -4.04 18.39
N GLU A 48 -13.69 -2.86 18.86
CA GLU A 48 -15.05 -2.36 18.75
C GLU A 48 -15.18 -1.49 17.50
N ILE A 49 -16.28 -1.69 16.76
CA ILE A 49 -16.56 -0.95 15.53
C ILE A 49 -17.48 0.22 15.86
N PHE A 50 -17.03 1.43 15.53
CA PHE A 50 -17.80 2.67 15.72
C PHE A 50 -18.02 3.40 14.40
N GLU A 51 -19.11 4.16 14.35
CA GLU A 51 -19.49 4.97 13.19
C GLU A 51 -18.99 6.43 13.26
N ASP A 52 -18.44 6.84 14.41
CA ASP A 52 -17.97 8.20 14.66
C ASP A 52 -16.55 8.26 15.25
N LEU A 53 -15.87 9.39 14.99
CA LEU A 53 -14.50 9.67 15.44
C LEU A 53 -14.46 10.57 16.68
N PHE A 54 -15.60 11.01 17.19
CA PHE A 54 -15.63 12.07 18.19
C PHE A 54 -15.00 11.62 19.50
N GLN A 55 -15.09 10.34 19.83
CA GLN A 55 -14.52 9.76 21.05
C GLN A 55 -13.03 9.44 20.92
N CYS A 56 -12.49 9.41 19.71
CA CYS A 56 -11.08 9.06 19.46
C CYS A 56 -10.16 10.20 19.87
N GLY A 57 -9.09 9.90 20.61
CA GLY A 57 -8.02 10.86 20.89
C GLY A 57 -6.96 10.90 19.79
N LEU A 58 -6.72 9.75 19.14
CA LEU A 58 -5.76 9.56 18.06
C LEU A 58 -6.43 8.89 16.87
N ILE A 59 -6.21 9.42 15.67
CA ILE A 59 -6.76 8.94 14.40
C ILE A 59 -5.62 8.51 13.49
N LEU A 60 -5.54 7.21 13.18
CA LEU A 60 -4.49 6.60 12.37
C LEU A 60 -4.96 6.37 10.95
N GLY A 61 -4.19 6.74 9.93
CA GLY A 61 -4.54 6.40 8.55
C GLY A 61 -3.34 6.24 7.63
N ILE A 62 -3.53 5.59 6.49
CA ILE A 62 -2.43 5.40 5.52
C ILE A 62 -2.23 6.68 4.69
N LYS A 63 -3.31 7.41 4.39
CA LYS A 63 -3.28 8.62 3.57
C LYS A 63 -4.04 9.74 4.25
N GLN A 64 -3.86 10.95 3.71
CA GLN A 64 -4.47 12.15 4.25
C GLN A 64 -6.01 12.09 4.24
N PRO A 65 -6.68 12.51 5.33
CA PRO A 65 -8.10 12.74 5.37
C PRO A 65 -8.49 13.95 4.50
N LYS A 66 -9.78 14.09 4.20
CA LYS A 66 -10.31 15.32 3.61
C LYS A 66 -10.35 16.44 4.66
N LEU A 67 -10.35 17.69 4.21
CA LEU A 67 -10.35 18.86 5.10
C LEU A 67 -11.57 18.87 6.03
N GLU A 68 -12.74 18.46 5.54
CA GLU A 68 -13.97 18.38 6.32
C GLU A 68 -13.98 17.29 7.39
N MET A 69 -13.00 16.37 7.37
CA MET A 69 -12.88 15.27 8.34
C MET A 69 -11.94 15.62 9.51
N ILE A 70 -11.29 16.78 9.48
CA ILE A 70 -10.44 17.24 10.57
C ILE A 70 -11.32 17.78 11.69
N LEU A 71 -11.36 17.01 12.78
CA LEU A 71 -11.97 17.36 14.05
C LEU A 71 -11.01 18.18 14.94
N PRO A 72 -11.54 19.12 15.74
CA PRO A 72 -10.76 19.94 16.67
C PRO A 72 -10.19 19.14 17.84
N ASP A 73 -9.02 19.58 18.31
CA ASP A 73 -8.33 19.05 19.48
C ASP A 73 -8.14 17.51 19.40
N ARG A 74 -7.71 17.02 18.24
CA ARG A 74 -7.42 15.59 17.97
C ARG A 74 -6.00 15.38 17.47
N ALA A 75 -5.46 14.19 17.72
CA ALA A 75 -4.22 13.75 17.12
C ALA A 75 -4.47 12.93 15.86
N TYR A 76 -3.65 13.12 14.82
CA TYR A 76 -3.68 12.35 13.60
C TYR A 76 -2.30 11.78 13.29
N ALA A 77 -2.25 10.55 12.75
CA ALA A 77 -1.02 9.98 12.21
C ALA A 77 -1.24 9.35 10.84
N PHE A 78 -0.55 9.86 9.81
CA PHE A 78 -0.62 9.39 8.43
C PHE A 78 0.56 9.90 7.60
N PHE A 79 0.76 9.38 6.39
CA PHE A 79 1.72 9.94 5.43
C PHE A 79 1.19 11.27 4.88
N TYR A 80 1.77 12.37 5.32
CA TYR A 80 1.24 13.70 5.03
C TYR A 80 1.93 14.38 3.84
N HIS A 81 3.17 14.00 3.55
CA HIS A 81 3.94 14.47 2.40
C HIS A 81 4.18 16.00 2.33
N THR A 82 3.91 16.77 3.39
CA THR A 82 4.18 18.23 3.41
C THR A 82 5.55 18.63 3.90
N TYR A 83 6.31 17.74 4.52
CA TYR A 83 7.64 18.11 5.02
C TYR A 83 8.59 18.59 3.89
N LYS A 84 8.25 18.26 2.63
CA LYS A 84 8.89 18.77 1.40
C LYS A 84 8.21 20.02 0.80
N ALA A 85 7.38 20.72 1.56
CA ALA A 85 6.60 21.88 1.13
C ALA A 85 5.76 21.65 -0.15
N GLN A 86 5.10 20.49 -0.24
CA GLN A 86 4.21 20.18 -1.36
C GLN A 86 2.96 21.06 -1.32
N LYS A 87 2.82 21.97 -2.31
CA LYS A 87 1.75 22.99 -2.37
C LYS A 87 0.34 22.42 -2.21
N GLU A 88 0.11 21.21 -2.73
CA GLU A 88 -1.19 20.54 -2.71
C GLU A 88 -1.71 20.29 -1.29
N ASN A 89 -0.81 20.13 -0.31
CA ASN A 89 -1.16 19.73 1.04
C ASN A 89 -1.10 20.88 2.07
N MET A 90 -0.77 22.10 1.63
CA MET A 90 -0.78 23.29 2.49
C MET A 90 -2.16 23.63 3.08
N PRO A 91 -3.29 23.51 2.35
CA PRO A 91 -4.61 23.75 2.94
C PRO A 91 -4.93 22.82 4.10
N LEU A 92 -4.40 21.59 4.08
CA LEU A 92 -4.55 20.64 5.19
C LEU A 92 -3.74 21.07 6.41
N LEU A 93 -2.62 21.76 6.21
CA LEU A 93 -1.79 22.27 7.31
C LEU A 93 -2.54 23.38 8.03
N ASP A 94 -3.06 24.33 7.25
CA ASP A 94 -3.85 25.44 7.75
C ASP A 94 -5.06 24.93 8.54
N LYS A 95 -5.72 23.87 8.05
CA LYS A 95 -6.84 23.24 8.74
C LYS A 95 -6.41 22.59 10.07
N ILE A 96 -5.30 21.84 10.08
CA ILE A 96 -4.78 21.22 11.30
C ILE A 96 -4.44 22.28 12.35
N LEU A 97 -3.82 23.39 11.95
CA LEU A 97 -3.50 24.51 12.84
C LEU A 97 -4.76 25.19 13.37
N ALA A 98 -5.73 25.48 12.50
CA ALA A 98 -6.99 26.13 12.88
C ALA A 98 -7.81 25.30 13.88
N GLU A 99 -7.80 23.99 13.72
CA GLU A 99 -8.52 23.03 14.58
C GLU A 99 -7.71 22.62 15.82
N ARG A 100 -6.52 23.20 16.04
CA ARG A 100 -5.61 22.83 17.15
C ARG A 100 -5.32 21.33 17.20
N ALA A 101 -5.32 20.68 16.04
CA ALA A 101 -5.02 19.27 15.92
C ALA A 101 -3.50 19.02 15.97
N SER A 102 -3.11 17.85 16.47
CA SER A 102 -1.72 17.38 16.43
C SER A 102 -1.52 16.45 15.25
N LEU A 103 -0.36 16.52 14.60
CA LEU A 103 -0.06 15.71 13.43
C LEU A 103 1.27 14.98 13.57
N PHE A 104 1.22 13.66 13.43
CA PHE A 104 2.37 12.76 13.42
C PHE A 104 2.57 12.23 11.99
N ASP A 105 3.56 12.76 11.28
CA ASP A 105 3.86 12.28 9.93
C ASP A 105 4.68 10.98 10.02
N TYR A 106 4.11 9.87 9.54
CA TYR A 106 4.80 8.58 9.45
C TYR A 106 6.10 8.69 8.66
N GLU A 107 6.18 9.65 7.75
CA GLU A 107 7.36 9.90 6.93
C GLU A 107 8.59 10.32 7.74
N LEU A 108 8.37 10.95 8.90
CA LEU A 108 9.39 11.51 9.79
C LEU A 108 9.70 10.61 10.99
N ILE A 109 9.05 9.44 11.10
CA ILE A 109 9.35 8.46 12.15
C ILE A 109 10.61 7.68 11.76
N VAL A 110 11.72 8.06 12.37
CA VAL A 110 13.06 7.53 12.11
C VAL A 110 13.71 7.03 13.41
N GLU A 111 14.61 6.05 13.29
CA GLU A 111 15.53 5.66 14.37
C GLU A 111 16.59 6.74 14.61
N ASP A 112 17.33 6.63 15.71
CA ASP A 112 18.50 7.49 16.02
C ASP A 112 19.56 7.47 14.90
N THR A 113 19.59 6.39 14.11
CA THR A 113 20.46 6.22 12.94
C THR A 113 19.99 7.01 11.70
N GLY A 114 18.83 7.67 11.76
CA GLY A 114 18.17 8.33 10.64
C GLY A 114 17.41 7.39 9.70
N LYS A 115 17.40 6.08 9.99
CA LYS A 115 16.67 5.08 9.20
C LYS A 115 15.17 5.17 9.47
N ARG A 116 14.36 5.23 8.41
CA ARG A 116 12.90 5.25 8.52
C ARG A 116 12.35 3.92 9.04
N LEU A 117 11.49 3.98 10.05
CA LEU A 117 10.83 2.82 10.63
C LEU A 117 9.61 2.35 9.82
N LEU A 118 8.86 3.30 9.25
CA LEU A 118 7.64 3.03 8.48
C LEU A 118 7.88 3.22 6.98
N ALA A 119 8.05 2.13 6.25
CA ALA A 119 8.24 2.16 4.80
C ALA A 119 7.62 0.95 4.10
N PHE A 120 6.99 1.19 2.94
CA PHE A 120 6.39 0.14 2.11
C PHE A 120 7.35 -0.46 1.08
N GLY A 121 8.64 -0.08 1.09
CA GLY A 121 9.61 -0.39 0.03
C GLY A 121 9.70 -1.87 -0.33
N LYS A 122 9.66 -2.76 0.68
CA LYS A 122 9.68 -4.22 0.47
C LYS A 122 8.48 -4.72 -0.34
N PHE A 123 7.27 -4.27 -0.03
CA PHE A 123 6.06 -4.70 -0.72
C PHE A 123 5.94 -4.03 -2.10
N ALA A 124 6.28 -2.74 -2.19
CA ALA A 124 6.29 -2.00 -3.45
C ALA A 124 7.24 -2.64 -4.47
N SER A 125 8.43 -3.07 -4.02
CA SER A 125 9.40 -3.79 -4.86
C SER A 125 8.83 -5.09 -5.44
N ARG A 126 8.15 -5.88 -4.61
CA ARG A 126 7.57 -7.16 -5.00
C ARG A 126 6.41 -6.98 -5.98
N ALA A 127 5.50 -6.06 -5.68
CA ALA A 127 4.37 -5.74 -6.54
C ALA A 127 4.85 -5.19 -7.89
N GLY A 128 5.81 -4.26 -7.86
CA GLY A 128 6.40 -3.66 -9.06
C GLY A 128 7.08 -4.68 -9.97
N MET A 129 7.75 -5.70 -9.41
CA MET A 129 8.32 -6.79 -10.20
C MET A 129 7.26 -7.61 -10.92
N ILE A 130 6.21 -8.02 -10.21
CA ILE A 130 5.12 -8.82 -10.79
C ILE A 130 4.45 -8.04 -11.93
N ASP A 131 4.13 -6.76 -11.70
CA ASP A 131 3.51 -5.91 -12.72
C ASP A 131 4.46 -5.63 -13.90
N PHE A 132 5.77 -5.50 -13.64
CA PHE A 132 6.78 -5.37 -14.68
C PHE A 132 6.84 -6.63 -15.56
N LEU A 133 6.94 -7.82 -14.97
CA LEU A 133 6.99 -9.08 -15.74
C LEU A 133 5.71 -9.30 -16.54
N ARG A 134 4.54 -9.03 -15.95
CA ARG A 134 3.27 -9.03 -16.68
C ARG A 134 3.29 -8.05 -17.86
N GLY A 135 3.73 -6.82 -17.62
CA GLY A 135 3.85 -5.78 -18.65
C GLY A 135 4.80 -6.19 -19.76
N LEU A 136 5.90 -6.85 -19.42
CA LEU A 136 6.87 -7.40 -20.36
C LEU A 136 6.23 -8.50 -21.23
N GLY A 137 5.43 -9.40 -20.64
CA GLY A 137 4.68 -10.41 -21.38
C GLY A 137 3.72 -9.78 -22.40
N LEU A 138 2.94 -8.78 -21.99
CA LEU A 138 2.05 -8.04 -22.88
C LEU A 138 2.81 -7.31 -23.99
N TRP A 139 3.95 -6.71 -23.66
CA TRP A 139 4.80 -6.04 -24.64
C TRP A 139 5.32 -7.02 -25.70
N TYR A 140 5.82 -8.19 -25.29
CA TYR A 140 6.27 -9.23 -26.22
C TYR A 140 5.16 -9.77 -27.10
N LEU A 141 3.96 -9.95 -26.54
CA LEU A 141 2.80 -10.38 -27.32
C LEU A 141 2.48 -9.39 -28.44
N ASN A 142 2.56 -8.09 -28.16
CA ASN A 142 2.38 -7.05 -29.17
C ASN A 142 3.48 -7.05 -30.25
N HIS A 143 4.64 -7.65 -29.96
CA HIS A 143 5.75 -7.83 -30.92
C HIS A 143 5.76 -9.22 -31.57
N GLY A 144 4.68 -9.99 -31.44
CA GLY A 144 4.53 -11.30 -32.08
C GLY A 144 5.14 -12.47 -31.32
N TYR A 145 5.58 -12.26 -30.06
CA TYR A 145 6.17 -13.30 -29.23
C TYR A 145 5.19 -13.76 -28.14
N SER A 146 4.89 -15.06 -28.11
CA SER A 146 4.26 -15.67 -26.95
C SER A 146 5.34 -16.06 -25.93
N THR A 147 5.26 -15.49 -24.73
CA THR A 147 6.23 -15.72 -23.66
C THR A 147 5.52 -16.19 -22.38
N PRO A 148 6.19 -17.00 -21.53
CA PRO A 148 5.64 -17.42 -20.23
C PRO A 148 5.23 -16.27 -19.31
N PHE A 149 5.79 -15.07 -19.51
CA PHE A 149 5.43 -13.86 -18.75
C PHE A 149 3.95 -13.46 -18.87
N LEU A 150 3.26 -13.87 -19.95
CA LEU A 150 1.82 -13.65 -20.13
C LEU A 150 0.96 -14.35 -19.07
N SER A 151 1.50 -15.36 -18.39
CA SER A 151 0.80 -16.06 -17.31
C SER A 151 0.70 -15.25 -16.02
N PHE A 152 1.44 -14.14 -15.88
CA PHE A 152 1.33 -13.29 -14.70
C PHE A 152 0.02 -12.51 -14.66
N GLY A 153 -0.68 -12.59 -13.53
CA GLY A 153 -1.72 -11.63 -13.15
C GLY A 153 -1.11 -10.31 -12.68
N SER A 154 -1.93 -9.26 -12.59
CA SER A 154 -1.48 -8.02 -11.94
C SER A 154 -1.21 -8.28 -10.45
N SER A 155 -0.29 -7.54 -9.85
CA SER A 155 0.13 -7.73 -8.46
C SER A 155 -1.04 -7.74 -7.45
N TYR A 156 -2.05 -6.90 -7.66
CA TYR A 156 -3.25 -6.82 -6.81
C TYR A 156 -4.17 -8.05 -6.89
N MET A 157 -4.00 -8.92 -7.90
CA MET A 157 -4.80 -10.14 -8.05
C MET A 157 -4.31 -11.26 -7.11
N TYR A 158 -3.10 -11.15 -6.56
CA TYR A 158 -2.55 -12.13 -5.65
C TYR A 158 -2.96 -11.81 -4.21
N SER A 159 -3.78 -12.68 -3.62
CA SER A 159 -4.26 -12.55 -2.23
C SER A 159 -3.18 -12.77 -1.18
N SER A 160 -2.05 -13.38 -1.55
CA SER A 160 -0.94 -13.63 -0.65
C SER A 160 0.41 -13.63 -1.37
N LEU A 161 1.47 -13.40 -0.60
CA LEU A 161 2.85 -13.53 -1.09
C LEU A 161 3.15 -14.96 -1.56
N ALA A 162 2.58 -15.98 -0.91
CA ALA A 162 2.74 -17.38 -1.31
C ALA A 162 2.16 -17.63 -2.71
N ALA A 163 0.96 -17.12 -2.98
CA ALA A 163 0.34 -17.21 -4.31
C ALA A 163 1.16 -16.50 -5.39
N ALA A 164 1.66 -15.29 -5.09
CA ALA A 164 2.54 -14.56 -6.01
C ALA A 164 3.84 -15.32 -6.31
N LYS A 165 4.46 -15.93 -5.29
CA LYS A 165 5.65 -16.77 -5.46
C LYS A 165 5.38 -18.02 -6.28
N ALA A 166 4.26 -18.70 -6.06
CA ALA A 166 3.88 -19.88 -6.82
C ALA A 166 3.70 -19.57 -8.32
N ALA A 167 3.11 -18.42 -8.64
CA ALA A 167 3.01 -17.96 -10.03
C ALA A 167 4.38 -17.70 -10.65
N MET A 168 5.31 -17.12 -9.90
CA MET A 168 6.68 -16.93 -10.38
C MET A 168 7.39 -18.26 -10.66
N ILE A 169 7.31 -19.21 -9.73
CA ILE A 169 7.92 -20.54 -9.88
C ILE A 169 7.38 -21.24 -11.13
N SER A 170 6.07 -21.17 -11.37
CA SER A 170 5.47 -21.77 -12.57
C SER A 170 5.97 -21.14 -13.88
N VAL A 171 6.24 -19.84 -13.90
CA VAL A 171 6.82 -19.15 -15.06
C VAL A 171 8.29 -19.53 -15.24
N ASP A 172 9.05 -19.63 -14.14
CA ASP A 172 10.46 -20.05 -14.12
C ASP A 172 10.62 -21.47 -14.68
N GLU A 173 9.80 -22.42 -14.22
CA GLU A 173 9.79 -23.80 -14.72
C GLU A 173 9.48 -23.88 -16.22
N GLN A 174 8.57 -23.03 -16.73
CA GLN A 174 8.26 -22.97 -18.15
C GLN A 174 9.44 -22.45 -18.97
N ILE A 175 10.14 -21.42 -18.47
CA ILE A 175 11.34 -20.89 -19.12
C ILE A 175 12.47 -21.93 -19.10
N ALA A 176 12.67 -22.62 -17.97
CA ALA A 176 13.69 -23.67 -17.86
C ALA A 176 13.43 -24.86 -18.80
N THR A 177 12.15 -25.24 -18.98
CA THR A 177 11.79 -26.40 -19.80
C THR A 177 11.73 -26.09 -21.30
N LYS A 178 11.15 -24.95 -21.67
CA LYS A 178 10.83 -24.60 -23.08
C LYS A 178 11.74 -23.52 -23.66
N GLY A 179 12.52 -22.84 -22.81
CA GLY A 179 13.27 -21.66 -23.20
C GLY A 179 12.37 -20.47 -23.50
N LEU A 180 13.02 -19.37 -23.89
CA LEU A 180 12.36 -18.22 -24.50
C LEU A 180 12.55 -18.27 -26.03
N PRO A 181 11.65 -17.65 -26.82
CA PRO A 181 11.82 -17.54 -28.27
C PRO A 181 13.21 -16.98 -28.65
N SER A 182 13.85 -17.57 -29.66
CA SER A 182 15.22 -17.17 -30.06
C SER A 182 15.36 -15.69 -30.42
N GLY A 183 14.31 -15.08 -30.98
CA GLY A 183 14.28 -13.66 -31.34
C GLY A 183 14.31 -12.68 -30.15
N ILE A 184 14.14 -13.17 -28.92
CA ILE A 184 14.23 -12.36 -27.68
C ILE A 184 15.39 -12.78 -26.78
N CYS A 185 16.10 -13.85 -27.14
CA CYS A 185 17.28 -14.31 -26.41
C CYS A 185 18.53 -13.56 -26.89
N SER A 186 19.45 -13.16 -26.01
CA SER A 186 19.44 -13.32 -24.54
C SER A 186 18.72 -12.16 -23.84
N LEU A 187 17.99 -12.46 -22.75
CA LEU A 187 17.29 -11.46 -21.95
C LEU A 187 18.10 -11.15 -20.69
N VAL A 188 18.47 -9.87 -20.50
CA VAL A 188 19.26 -9.42 -19.34
C VAL A 188 18.46 -8.38 -18.57
N PHE A 189 18.26 -8.61 -17.27
CA PHE A 189 17.66 -7.63 -16.37
C PHE A 189 18.75 -6.96 -15.53
N VAL A 190 18.75 -5.62 -15.54
CA VAL A 190 19.63 -4.81 -14.69
C VAL A 190 18.79 -4.15 -13.61
N PHE A 191 19.13 -4.43 -12.35
CA PHE A 191 18.49 -3.82 -11.19
C PHE A 191 19.41 -2.78 -10.57
N THR A 192 18.91 -1.56 -10.36
CA THR A 192 19.66 -0.47 -9.74
C THR A 192 19.03 -0.08 -8.40
N GLY A 193 19.86 0.28 -7.42
CA GLY A 193 19.46 0.68 -6.06
C GLY A 193 19.88 -0.31 -4.97
N PHE A 194 20.67 0.16 -3.99
CA PHE A 194 21.15 -0.62 -2.83
C PHE A 194 20.53 -0.08 -1.52
N GLY A 195 20.05 -0.98 -0.65
CA GLY A 195 19.53 -0.64 0.68
C GLY A 195 18.52 -1.64 1.24
N ASN A 196 18.40 -1.75 2.57
CA ASN A 196 17.39 -2.59 3.22
C ASN A 196 15.97 -2.11 2.85
N GLY A 197 15.30 -2.81 1.93
CA GLY A 197 14.02 -2.39 1.36
C GLY A 197 14.05 -2.01 -0.13
N THR A 198 15.22 -2.09 -0.79
CA THR A 198 15.35 -1.86 -2.23
C THR A 198 14.88 -3.06 -3.05
N VAL A 199 14.54 -2.76 -4.31
CA VAL A 199 14.10 -3.71 -5.34
C VAL A 199 14.99 -4.96 -5.34
N TYR A 200 16.31 -4.78 -5.45
CA TYR A 200 17.27 -5.88 -5.51
C TYR A 200 17.21 -6.85 -4.31
N SER A 201 17.27 -6.34 -3.08
CA SER A 201 17.27 -7.17 -1.85
C SER A 201 16.00 -8.02 -1.69
N ASN A 202 14.89 -7.55 -2.24
CA ASN A 202 13.59 -8.22 -2.12
C ASN A 202 13.28 -9.14 -3.31
N LEU A 203 13.96 -8.94 -4.44
CA LEU A 203 13.87 -9.76 -5.64
C LEU A 203 14.51 -11.12 -5.48
N GLY A 204 15.61 -11.26 -4.73
CA GLY A 204 16.20 -12.57 -4.45
C GLY A 204 15.26 -13.52 -3.70
N SER A 205 14.20 -13.02 -3.05
CA SER A 205 13.16 -13.85 -2.42
C SER A 205 12.08 -14.34 -3.39
N LEU A 206 12.19 -13.94 -4.65
CA LEU A 206 11.17 -14.00 -5.69
C LEU A 206 11.76 -14.67 -6.95
N ILE A 207 12.94 -14.27 -7.39
CA ILE A 207 13.65 -14.77 -8.59
C ILE A 207 14.86 -15.56 -8.11
N SER A 208 14.97 -16.83 -8.51
CA SER A 208 16.23 -17.57 -8.41
C SER A 208 17.09 -17.16 -9.61
N VAL A 209 18.16 -16.42 -9.37
CA VAL A 209 19.13 -16.11 -10.42
C VAL A 209 20.11 -17.28 -10.47
N HIS A 210 20.13 -18.02 -11.58
CA HIS A 210 21.14 -19.02 -11.90
C HIS A 210 21.94 -18.55 -13.12
#